data_AF-A0A1F6C6V7-F1
#
_entry.id   AF-A0A1F6C6V7-F1
#
_cell.length_a   1.000
_cell.length_b   1.000
_cell.length_c   1.000
_cell.angle_alpha   90.00
_cell.angle_beta   90.00
_cell.angle_gamma   90.00
#
_symmetry.space_group_name_H-M   'P 1'
#
loop_
_entity.id
_entity.type
_entity.pdbx_description
1 polymer ?
#
loop_
_entity_poly.entity_id
_entity_poly.type
_entity_poly.pdbx_seq_one_letter_code
_entity_poly.pdbx_strand_id
1 'polypeptide(L)'
;MKKSTSRPLRFTHIHVENWRNFTRIEVDLQRRAFLVGPNASGKSNLLDVFRFLHDIVSVGGGFQGAVEKCGGVSRLRCLAARGYSDIAIQVHIGNDEIPSAWVYKIRFSQDKQRRPNLKEERVIKPGKEILVRPDDKDMGDAERLTQTYLEQVNANQAFREVAEFFRSVRYLHIVPQIVREPDRSQGKANDPFGGDFLEQIALTPEQTRNARLRRIQDVLRVAVPQLQELELYRDTRGVPHLRGKYEHWRKEGAWQSEDQFSDGTLRLMGLLWAALDGTGPLLLEEPELSLHPDVVRFIPQMFQRIQRHTGRQILVSTHSTDLLRDDGIGLDE
;
A
#
# COMPACT_ATOMS: atom_id res chain seq x y z
N MET A 1 -7.78 -32.46 6.34
CA MET A 1 -6.48 -31.94 5.83
C MET A 1 -6.21 -30.60 6.49
N LYS A 2 -5.23 -30.52 7.40
CA LYS A 2 -4.79 -29.23 7.96
C LYS A 2 -4.27 -28.38 6.80
N LYS A 3 -4.90 -27.23 6.53
CA LYS A 3 -4.30 -26.21 5.64
C LYS A 3 -2.92 -25.91 6.22
N SER A 4 -1.86 -26.23 5.47
CA SER A 4 -0.53 -25.71 5.75
C SER A 4 -0.67 -24.19 5.74
N THR A 5 -0.65 -23.57 6.92
CA THR A 5 -0.71 -22.11 7.05
C THR A 5 0.68 -21.57 6.75
N SER A 6 1.07 -21.56 5.48
CA SER A 6 2.24 -20.77 5.07
C SER A 6 1.96 -19.32 5.43
N ARG A 7 2.86 -18.71 6.22
CA ARG A 7 2.75 -17.29 6.58
C ARG A 7 2.72 -16.45 5.30
N PRO A 8 1.92 -15.36 5.24
CA PRO A 8 1.80 -14.55 4.03
C PRO A 8 3.16 -13.97 3.64
N LEU A 9 3.39 -13.86 2.33
CA LEU A 9 4.58 -13.25 1.77
C LEU A 9 4.66 -11.77 2.18
N ARG A 10 5.89 -11.27 2.27
CA ARG A 10 6.22 -9.86 2.52
C ARG A 10 7.48 -9.47 1.76
N PHE A 11 7.72 -8.17 1.63
CA PHE A 11 9.04 -7.66 1.25
C PHE A 11 9.99 -7.86 2.43
N THR A 12 11.18 -8.40 2.18
CA THR A 12 12.19 -8.65 3.23
C THR A 12 13.43 -7.81 3.03
N HIS A 13 13.70 -7.40 1.79
CA HIS A 13 14.82 -6.54 1.44
C HIS A 13 14.49 -5.74 0.18
N ILE A 14 14.99 -4.52 0.11
CA ILE A 14 14.87 -3.64 -1.05
C ILE A 14 16.23 -3.02 -1.37
N HIS A 15 16.59 -3.04 -2.66
CA HIS A 15 17.73 -2.32 -3.22
C HIS A 15 17.24 -1.50 -4.41
N VAL A 16 17.53 -0.21 -4.41
CA VAL A 16 17.06 0.72 -5.45
C VAL A 16 18.19 1.65 -5.86
N GLU A 17 18.32 1.88 -7.16
CA GLU A 17 19.29 2.79 -7.76
C GLU A 17 18.59 3.83 -8.63
N ASN A 18 19.08 5.07 -8.56
CA ASN A 18 18.67 6.20 -9.40
C ASN A 18 17.15 6.49 -9.39
N TRP A 19 16.46 6.21 -8.31
CA TRP A 19 15.03 6.48 -8.12
C TRP A 19 14.81 7.80 -7.38
N ARG A 20 14.34 8.82 -8.11
CA ARG A 20 13.97 10.15 -7.63
C ARG A 20 15.07 10.83 -6.81
N ASN A 21 14.99 10.81 -5.49
CA ASN A 21 16.03 11.41 -4.63
C ASN A 21 17.14 10.41 -4.26
N PHE A 22 16.97 9.12 -4.54
CA PHE A 22 17.94 8.08 -4.19
C PHE A 22 18.90 7.82 -5.36
N THR A 23 20.19 8.03 -5.13
CA THR A 23 21.24 7.48 -6.00
C THR A 23 21.37 5.98 -5.77
N ARG A 24 21.40 5.55 -4.50
CA ARG A 24 21.33 4.16 -4.07
C ARG A 24 20.72 4.08 -2.67
N ILE A 25 19.87 3.09 -2.44
CA ILE A 25 19.37 2.72 -1.11
C ILE A 25 19.26 1.20 -1.02
N GLU A 26 19.59 0.65 0.15
CA GLU A 26 19.58 -0.77 0.44
C GLU A 26 19.14 -0.98 1.89
N VAL A 27 17.99 -1.64 2.10
CA VAL A 27 17.32 -1.72 3.40
C VAL A 27 16.65 -3.07 3.57
N ASP A 28 16.87 -3.70 4.73
CA ASP A 28 16.10 -4.86 5.19
C ASP A 28 14.77 -4.41 5.80
N LEU A 29 13.70 -5.15 5.51
CA LEU A 29 12.33 -4.77 5.88
C LEU A 29 11.74 -5.78 6.85
N GLN A 30 11.41 -5.29 8.03
CA GLN A 30 10.64 -6.04 9.00
C GLN A 30 9.15 -6.08 8.63
N ARG A 31 8.38 -6.80 9.45
CA ARG A 31 6.94 -6.91 9.27
C ARG A 31 6.22 -5.58 9.57
N ARG A 32 6.77 -4.76 10.45
CA ARG A 32 6.47 -3.33 10.52
C ARG A 32 7.74 -2.59 10.18
N ALA A 33 7.65 -1.56 9.35
CA ALA A 33 8.77 -0.66 9.13
C ALA A 33 8.30 0.79 9.24
N PHE A 34 8.98 1.59 10.05
CA PHE A 34 8.66 2.99 10.27
C PHE A 34 9.73 3.87 9.62
N LEU A 35 9.39 4.45 8.47
CA LEU A 35 10.23 5.39 7.76
C LEU A 35 10.08 6.77 8.40
N VAL A 36 11.10 7.18 9.13
CA VAL A 36 11.14 8.44 9.87
C VAL A 36 12.08 9.43 9.19
N GLY A 37 11.68 10.69 9.13
CA GLY A 37 12.55 11.77 8.69
C GLY A 37 11.79 13.06 8.41
N PRO A 38 12.50 14.17 8.19
CA PRO A 38 11.88 15.45 7.87
C PRO A 38 11.14 15.41 6.52
N ASN A 39 10.39 16.46 6.22
CA ASN A 39 9.76 16.63 4.92
C ASN A 39 10.81 16.64 3.81
N ALA A 40 10.46 16.10 2.64
CA ALA A 40 11.34 15.94 1.49
C ALA A 40 12.59 15.04 1.70
N SER A 41 12.65 14.24 2.78
CA SER A 41 13.76 13.28 2.99
C SER A 41 13.70 12.03 2.09
N GLY A 42 12.60 11.83 1.36
CA GLY A 42 12.43 10.70 0.43
C GLY A 42 11.54 9.56 0.92
N LYS A 43 10.88 9.67 2.08
CA LYS A 43 9.99 8.61 2.62
C LYS A 43 8.91 8.19 1.62
N SER A 44 8.16 9.15 1.07
CA SER A 44 7.11 8.89 0.07
C SER A 44 7.70 8.33 -1.22
N ASN A 45 8.90 8.77 -1.61
CA ASN A 45 9.60 8.23 -2.77
C ASN A 45 10.02 6.75 -2.57
N LEU A 46 10.29 6.32 -1.34
CA LEU A 46 10.57 4.91 -1.05
C LEU A 46 9.28 4.08 -1.08
N LEU A 47 8.17 4.57 -0.48
CA LEU A 47 6.86 3.91 -0.61
C LEU A 47 6.41 3.82 -2.07
N ASP A 48 6.72 4.83 -2.88
CA ASP A 48 6.43 4.87 -4.32
C ASP A 48 7.06 3.71 -5.10
N VAL A 49 8.17 3.12 -4.63
CA VAL A 49 8.78 1.96 -5.28
C VAL A 49 7.85 0.75 -5.24
N PHE A 50 7.27 0.47 -4.08
CA PHE A 50 6.32 -0.64 -3.91
C PHE A 50 5.01 -0.36 -4.65
N ARG A 51 4.57 0.90 -4.65
CA ARG A 51 3.40 1.34 -5.44
C ARG A 51 3.63 1.17 -6.93
N PHE A 52 4.82 1.46 -7.43
CA PHE A 52 5.19 1.26 -8.82
C PHE A 52 5.16 -0.23 -9.21
N LEU A 53 5.69 -1.12 -8.37
CA LEU A 53 5.62 -2.57 -8.60
C LEU A 53 4.17 -3.08 -8.65
N HIS A 54 3.30 -2.54 -7.79
CA HIS A 54 1.86 -2.78 -7.85
C HIS A 54 1.25 -2.29 -9.17
N ASP A 55 1.55 -1.05 -9.58
CA ASP A 55 1.00 -0.44 -10.80
C ASP A 55 1.36 -1.22 -12.07
N ILE A 56 2.53 -1.88 -12.12
CA ILE A 56 2.91 -2.76 -13.25
C ILE A 56 1.91 -3.91 -13.43
N VAL A 57 1.42 -4.51 -12.34
CA VAL A 57 0.60 -5.74 -12.38
C VAL A 57 -0.89 -5.52 -12.19
N SER A 58 -1.30 -4.26 -12.02
CA SER A 58 -2.69 -3.84 -11.85
C SER A 58 -3.48 -3.87 -13.16
N VAL A 59 -4.79 -4.07 -13.06
CA VAL A 59 -5.69 -4.10 -14.22
C VAL A 59 -5.70 -2.73 -14.89
N GLY A 60 -5.48 -2.69 -16.21
CA GLY A 60 -5.29 -1.42 -16.94
C GLY A 60 -3.97 -0.71 -16.60
N GLY A 61 -3.06 -1.39 -15.90
CA GLY A 61 -1.69 -0.94 -15.62
C GLY A 61 -0.72 -1.39 -16.72
N GLY A 62 0.39 -2.01 -16.31
CA GLY A 62 1.51 -2.38 -17.18
C GLY A 62 2.68 -1.42 -17.02
N PHE A 63 3.86 -1.84 -17.44
CA PHE A 63 5.11 -1.12 -17.24
C PHE A 63 5.10 0.29 -17.83
N GLN A 64 4.60 0.45 -19.06
CA GLN A 64 4.49 1.78 -19.68
C GLN A 64 3.54 2.68 -18.90
N GLY A 65 2.35 2.17 -18.57
CA GLY A 65 1.34 2.91 -17.82
C GLY A 65 1.81 3.29 -16.40
N ALA A 66 2.53 2.39 -15.72
CA ALA A 66 3.12 2.66 -14.41
C ALA A 66 4.18 3.77 -14.47
N VAL A 67 5.02 3.77 -15.51
CA VAL A 67 6.00 4.83 -15.74
C VAL A 67 5.31 6.15 -16.10
N GLU A 68 4.28 6.12 -16.92
CA GLU A 68 3.52 7.31 -17.33
C GLU A 68 2.77 7.95 -16.16
N LYS A 69 2.17 7.15 -15.27
CA LYS A 69 1.58 7.62 -13.99
C LYS A 69 2.59 8.39 -13.14
N CYS A 70 3.88 8.04 -13.24
CA CYS A 70 4.97 8.73 -12.56
C CYS A 70 5.49 9.97 -13.32
N GLY A 71 4.90 10.30 -14.48
CA GLY A 71 5.31 11.39 -15.36
C GLY A 71 6.54 11.07 -16.22
N GLY A 72 6.78 9.79 -16.49
CA GLY A 72 7.86 9.30 -17.36
C GLY A 72 9.18 9.02 -16.63
N VAL A 73 10.09 8.32 -17.32
CA VAL A 73 11.41 7.93 -16.79
C VAL A 73 12.22 9.14 -16.33
N SER A 74 12.11 10.27 -17.04
CA SER A 74 12.84 11.50 -16.69
C SER A 74 12.47 12.06 -15.31
N ARG A 75 11.23 11.89 -14.84
CA ARG A 75 10.82 12.27 -13.48
C ARG A 75 11.17 11.23 -12.43
N LEU A 76 11.20 9.96 -12.82
CA LEU A 76 11.62 8.87 -11.94
C LEU A 76 13.13 8.85 -11.71
N ARG A 77 13.93 9.37 -12.64
CA ARG A 77 15.39 9.35 -12.55
C ARG A 77 15.92 10.30 -11.48
N CYS A 78 16.95 9.85 -10.77
CA CYS A 78 17.68 10.72 -9.86
C CYS A 78 18.53 11.78 -10.57
N LEU A 79 18.35 13.04 -10.18
CA LEU A 79 19.09 14.18 -10.76
C LEU A 79 20.59 14.13 -10.48
N ALA A 80 21.01 13.44 -9.41
CA ALA A 80 22.42 13.26 -9.07
C ALA A 80 23.12 12.20 -9.95
N ALA A 81 22.36 11.37 -10.67
CA ALA A 81 22.88 10.27 -11.49
C ALA A 81 23.35 10.76 -12.87
N ARG A 82 24.55 11.34 -12.95
CA ARG A 82 25.08 12.00 -14.17
C ARG A 82 25.76 11.05 -15.18
N GLY A 83 26.31 9.91 -14.74
CA GLY A 83 27.07 8.99 -15.60
C GLY A 83 26.31 7.73 -15.99
N TYR A 84 25.65 7.10 -15.02
CA TYR A 84 24.82 5.92 -15.21
C TYR A 84 23.43 6.21 -14.66
N SER A 85 22.43 6.23 -15.53
CA SER A 85 21.13 6.86 -15.25
C SER A 85 19.94 5.89 -15.38
N ASP A 86 20.27 4.61 -15.54
CA ASP A 86 19.30 3.53 -15.53
C ASP A 86 18.75 3.40 -14.11
N ILE A 87 17.44 3.27 -14.03
CA ILE A 87 16.72 3.07 -12.77
C ILE A 87 16.70 1.57 -12.51
N ALA A 88 17.07 1.15 -11.31
CA ALA A 88 17.01 -0.25 -10.91
C ALA A 88 16.23 -0.42 -9.62
N ILE A 89 15.41 -1.46 -9.58
CA ILE A 89 14.66 -1.89 -8.41
C ILE A 89 14.90 -3.39 -8.27
N GLN A 90 15.39 -3.80 -7.11
CA GLN A 90 15.50 -5.17 -6.68
C GLN A 90 14.76 -5.33 -5.36
N VAL A 91 13.88 -6.33 -5.29
CA VAL A 91 13.15 -6.68 -4.08
C VAL A 91 13.28 -8.16 -3.78
N HIS A 92 13.44 -8.48 -2.50
CA HIS A 92 13.35 -9.85 -1.99
C HIS A 92 11.99 -10.04 -1.35
N ILE A 93 11.37 -11.17 -1.62
CA ILE A 93 10.02 -11.52 -1.18
C ILE A 93 10.09 -12.87 -0.50
N GLY A 94 9.47 -12.98 0.67
CA GLY A 94 9.48 -14.21 1.43
C GLY A 94 8.66 -14.13 2.69
N ASN A 95 8.97 -15.02 3.63
CA ASN A 95 8.35 -15.07 4.95
C ASN A 95 9.44 -15.20 6.03
N ASP A 96 9.06 -15.52 7.28
CA ASP A 96 10.05 -15.62 8.37
C ASP A 96 10.96 -16.85 8.24
N GLU A 97 10.53 -17.88 7.53
CA GLU A 97 11.27 -19.14 7.36
C GLU A 97 12.20 -19.07 6.14
N ILE A 98 11.71 -18.49 5.05
CA ILE A 98 12.44 -18.29 3.80
C ILE A 98 12.31 -16.81 3.42
N PRO A 99 13.18 -15.93 3.93
CA PRO A 99 13.09 -14.50 3.69
C PRO A 99 13.25 -14.11 2.23
N SER A 100 14.01 -14.88 1.45
CA SER A 100 14.24 -14.64 0.02
C SER A 100 13.73 -15.83 -0.81
N ALA A 101 12.44 -16.13 -0.67
CA ALA A 101 11.77 -17.16 -1.47
C ALA A 101 11.74 -16.78 -2.96
N TRP A 102 11.69 -15.47 -3.23
CA TRP A 102 11.80 -14.87 -4.55
C TRP A 102 12.67 -13.62 -4.52
N VAL A 103 13.43 -13.39 -5.58
CA VAL A 103 14.05 -12.10 -5.88
C VAL A 103 13.54 -11.63 -7.23
N TYR A 104 12.99 -10.42 -7.28
CA TYR A 104 12.61 -9.73 -8.51
C TYR A 104 13.57 -8.58 -8.76
N LYS A 105 14.07 -8.45 -9.99
CA LYS A 105 14.90 -7.32 -10.43
C LYS A 105 14.34 -6.74 -11.71
N ILE A 106 14.27 -5.42 -11.76
CA ILE A 106 13.93 -4.66 -12.96
C ILE A 106 14.92 -3.50 -13.09
N ARG A 107 15.51 -3.34 -14.27
CA ARG A 107 16.31 -2.17 -14.65
C ARG A 107 15.78 -1.59 -15.93
N PHE A 108 15.63 -0.28 -15.99
CA PHE A 108 15.10 0.38 -17.18
C PHE A 108 15.65 1.79 -17.39
N SER A 109 15.59 2.21 -18.64
CA SER A 109 15.90 3.56 -19.09
C SER A 109 14.77 4.08 -19.97
N GLN A 110 15.01 5.17 -20.69
CA GLN A 110 14.16 5.61 -21.78
C GLN A 110 14.91 5.53 -23.11
N ASP A 111 14.18 5.31 -24.21
CA ASP A 111 14.71 5.39 -25.58
C ASP A 111 14.82 6.86 -26.06
N LYS A 112 15.20 7.05 -27.33
CA LYS A 112 15.33 8.39 -27.94
C LYS A 112 13.99 9.14 -28.01
N GLN A 113 12.89 8.41 -28.09
CA GLN A 113 11.52 8.90 -28.09
C GLN A 113 10.96 9.09 -26.67
N ARG A 114 11.78 8.91 -25.63
CA ARG A 114 11.42 8.98 -24.21
C ARG A 114 10.43 7.89 -23.77
N ARG A 115 10.26 6.82 -24.56
CA ARG A 115 9.48 5.65 -24.14
C ARG A 115 10.30 4.83 -23.15
N PRO A 116 9.67 4.27 -22.10
CA PRO A 116 10.38 3.40 -21.17
C PRO A 116 10.87 2.13 -21.87
N ASN A 117 12.10 1.72 -21.56
CA ASN A 117 12.76 0.58 -22.17
C ASN A 117 13.49 -0.24 -21.11
N LEU A 118 13.16 -1.53 -21.02
CA LEU A 118 13.80 -2.48 -20.13
C LEU A 118 15.25 -2.74 -20.55
N LYS A 119 16.13 -2.76 -19.55
CA LYS A 119 17.53 -3.16 -19.64
C LYS A 119 17.81 -4.48 -18.93
N GLU A 120 17.00 -4.79 -17.91
CA GLU A 120 17.06 -6.05 -17.17
C GLU A 120 15.66 -6.37 -16.63
N GLU A 121 15.25 -7.63 -16.72
CA GLU A 121 14.16 -8.18 -15.91
C GLU A 121 14.54 -9.59 -15.49
N ARG A 122 14.61 -9.83 -14.18
CA ARG A 122 15.00 -11.13 -13.62
C ARG A 122 14.08 -11.57 -12.50
N VAL A 123 13.78 -12.86 -12.48
CA VAL A 123 13.06 -13.52 -11.39
C VAL A 123 13.86 -14.73 -10.96
N ILE A 124 14.20 -14.78 -9.68
CA ILE A 124 15.12 -15.77 -9.12
C ILE A 124 14.43 -16.47 -7.93
N LYS A 125 14.55 -17.79 -7.88
CA LYS A 125 14.31 -18.60 -6.67
C LYS A 125 15.65 -19.04 -6.07
N PRO A 126 15.69 -19.46 -4.79
CA PRO A 126 16.88 -20.07 -4.22
C PRO A 126 17.47 -21.15 -5.14
N GLY A 127 18.69 -20.91 -5.63
CA GLY A 127 19.42 -21.82 -6.52
C GLY A 127 18.95 -21.90 -7.98
N LYS A 128 17.98 -21.08 -8.43
CA LYS A 128 17.48 -21.16 -9.81
C LYS A 128 17.00 -19.81 -10.37
N GLU A 129 17.49 -19.43 -11.54
CA GLU A 129 16.92 -18.34 -12.32
C GLU A 129 15.68 -18.81 -13.08
N ILE A 130 14.55 -18.14 -12.86
CA ILE A 130 13.26 -18.45 -13.48
C ILE A 130 13.04 -17.60 -14.73
N LEU A 131 13.46 -16.34 -14.66
CA LEU A 131 13.41 -15.40 -15.78
C LEU A 131 14.73 -14.64 -15.86
N VAL A 132 15.27 -14.52 -17.08
CA VAL A 132 16.39 -13.66 -17.42
C VAL A 132 16.06 -12.95 -18.72
N ARG A 133 15.97 -11.62 -18.66
CA ARG A 133 15.78 -10.77 -19.84
C ARG A 133 16.74 -9.59 -19.82
N PRO A 134 17.20 -9.11 -20.98
CA PRO A 134 16.80 -9.53 -22.34
C PRO A 134 17.23 -10.95 -22.74
N ASP A 135 16.40 -11.64 -23.54
CA ASP A 135 16.70 -12.94 -24.17
C ASP A 135 16.91 -12.80 -25.70
N ASP A 136 17.22 -13.89 -26.40
CA ASP A 136 17.43 -13.88 -27.87
C ASP A 136 16.20 -13.36 -28.64
N LYS A 137 14.98 -13.53 -28.11
CA LYS A 137 13.76 -13.02 -28.73
C LYS A 137 13.62 -11.52 -28.53
N ASP A 138 14.04 -11.00 -27.38
CA ASP A 138 14.10 -9.56 -27.11
C ASP A 138 15.12 -8.86 -28.01
N MET A 139 16.21 -9.55 -28.39
CA MET A 139 17.17 -9.05 -29.38
C MET A 139 16.59 -9.02 -30.81
N GLY A 140 15.70 -9.96 -31.13
CA GLY A 140 15.01 -10.01 -32.43
C GLY A 140 13.81 -9.06 -32.55
N ASP A 141 13.25 -8.59 -31.43
CA ASP A 141 12.11 -7.68 -31.38
C ASP A 141 12.21 -6.73 -30.18
N ALA A 142 12.69 -5.51 -30.44
CA ALA A 142 12.91 -4.48 -29.43
C ALA A 142 11.61 -4.00 -28.77
N GLU A 143 10.44 -4.16 -29.40
CA GLU A 143 9.15 -3.77 -28.80
C GLU A 143 8.83 -4.63 -27.56
N ARG A 144 9.38 -5.85 -27.47
CA ARG A 144 9.24 -6.70 -26.27
C ARG A 144 9.85 -6.08 -25.02
N LEU A 145 10.86 -5.22 -25.16
CA LEU A 145 11.50 -4.52 -24.04
C LEU A 145 10.73 -3.29 -23.59
N THR A 146 9.59 -2.99 -24.21
CA THR A 146 8.67 -1.95 -23.74
C THR A 146 7.65 -2.49 -22.71
N GLN A 147 7.69 -3.79 -22.41
CA GLN A 147 6.78 -4.49 -21.51
C GLN A 147 7.51 -5.50 -20.63
N THR A 148 7.04 -5.65 -19.39
CA THR A 148 7.54 -6.70 -18.49
C THR A 148 6.92 -8.05 -18.84
N TYR A 149 7.60 -9.16 -18.56
CA TYR A 149 6.92 -10.46 -18.55
C TYR A 149 6.04 -10.60 -17.31
N LEU A 150 6.31 -9.83 -16.26
CA LEU A 150 5.52 -9.78 -15.05
C LEU A 150 4.03 -9.44 -15.30
N GLU A 151 3.74 -8.49 -16.20
CA GLU A 151 2.36 -8.11 -16.56
C GLU A 151 1.68 -9.10 -17.53
N GLN A 152 2.44 -9.98 -18.19
CA GLN A 152 1.93 -10.90 -19.21
C GLN A 152 1.53 -12.25 -18.61
N VAL A 153 0.22 -12.56 -18.64
CA VAL A 153 -0.36 -13.77 -18.02
C VAL A 153 0.27 -15.08 -18.51
N ASN A 154 0.61 -15.15 -19.80
CA ASN A 154 1.23 -16.34 -20.40
C ASN A 154 2.72 -16.46 -20.02
N ALA A 155 3.44 -15.34 -19.93
CA ALA A 155 4.87 -15.34 -19.62
C ALA A 155 5.15 -15.53 -18.12
N ASN A 156 4.27 -15.02 -17.25
CA ASN A 156 4.46 -15.08 -15.81
C ASN A 156 4.06 -16.40 -15.15
N GLN A 157 3.64 -17.43 -15.88
CA GLN A 157 3.11 -18.68 -15.28
C GLN A 157 4.04 -19.29 -14.22
N ALA A 158 5.36 -19.31 -14.48
CA ALA A 158 6.35 -19.89 -13.58
C ALA A 158 6.61 -19.06 -12.32
N PHE A 159 6.20 -17.78 -12.30
CA PHE A 159 6.44 -16.84 -11.21
C PHE A 159 5.22 -15.96 -10.89
N ARG A 160 4.02 -16.46 -11.18
CA ARG A 160 2.77 -15.73 -11.03
C ARG A 160 2.54 -15.25 -9.60
N GLU A 161 3.04 -16.01 -8.63
CA GLU A 161 3.03 -15.66 -7.21
C GLU A 161 3.68 -14.28 -6.94
N VAL A 162 4.73 -13.90 -7.67
CA VAL A 162 5.36 -12.56 -7.55
C VAL A 162 4.40 -11.47 -8.05
N ALA A 163 3.75 -11.68 -9.19
CA ALA A 163 2.77 -10.74 -9.73
C ALA A 163 1.53 -10.62 -8.84
N GLU A 164 1.04 -11.73 -8.30
CA GLU A 164 -0.07 -11.75 -7.34
C GLU A 164 0.30 -11.05 -6.02
N PHE A 165 1.54 -11.24 -5.55
CA PHE A 165 2.05 -10.55 -4.37
C PHE A 165 2.12 -9.03 -4.60
N PHE A 166 2.68 -8.54 -5.70
CA PHE A 166 2.69 -7.10 -5.99
C PHE A 166 1.27 -6.52 -6.15
N ARG A 167 0.36 -7.27 -6.77
CA ARG A 167 -1.04 -6.86 -6.89
C ARG A 167 -1.72 -6.73 -5.52
N SER A 168 -1.29 -7.51 -4.54
CA SER A 168 -1.82 -7.47 -3.17
C SER A 168 -1.34 -6.28 -2.33
N VAL A 169 -0.33 -5.54 -2.79
CA VAL A 169 0.15 -4.32 -2.13
C VAL A 169 -0.95 -3.27 -2.15
N ARG A 170 -1.19 -2.64 -1.00
CA ARG A 170 -2.20 -1.60 -0.84
C ARG A 170 -1.55 -0.33 -0.32
N TYR A 171 -1.75 0.78 -1.02
CA TYR A 171 -1.34 2.11 -0.58
C TYR A 171 -2.55 2.89 -0.09
N LEU A 172 -2.43 3.58 1.05
CA LEU A 172 -3.53 4.33 1.66
C LEU A 172 -3.05 5.71 2.14
N HIS A 173 -3.75 6.74 1.72
CA HIS A 173 -3.64 8.11 2.20
C HIS A 173 -5.02 8.76 2.17
N ILE A 174 -5.86 8.44 3.17
CA ILE A 174 -7.26 8.91 3.21
C ILE A 174 -7.31 10.44 3.21
N VAL A 175 -8.08 10.98 2.27
CA VAL A 175 -8.42 12.40 2.19
C VAL A 175 -9.90 12.54 2.58
N PRO A 176 -10.21 13.05 3.78
CA PRO A 176 -11.58 13.15 4.28
C PRO A 176 -12.56 13.82 3.31
N GLN A 177 -12.13 14.87 2.63
CA GLN A 177 -12.97 15.58 1.65
C GLN A 177 -13.42 14.69 0.49
N ILE A 178 -12.57 13.76 0.04
CA ILE A 178 -12.92 12.80 -1.02
C ILE A 178 -13.90 11.74 -0.47
N VAL A 179 -13.73 11.33 0.78
CA VAL A 179 -14.63 10.36 1.44
C VAL A 179 -16.05 10.93 1.62
N ARG A 180 -16.17 12.23 1.93
CA ARG A 180 -17.46 12.92 2.12
C ARG A 180 -18.27 13.09 0.83
N GLU A 181 -17.65 12.91 -0.33
CA GLU A 181 -18.28 13.12 -1.63
C GLU A 181 -18.31 11.80 -2.43
N PRO A 182 -19.10 10.80 -2.01
CA PRO A 182 -19.09 9.46 -2.61
C PRO A 182 -19.46 9.48 -4.10
N ASP A 183 -20.25 10.45 -4.54
CA ASP A 183 -20.63 10.64 -5.95
C ASP A 183 -19.42 10.89 -6.88
N ARG A 184 -18.30 11.42 -6.37
CA ARG A 184 -17.09 11.69 -7.17
C ARG A 184 -16.26 10.44 -7.47
N SER A 185 -16.60 9.31 -6.88
CA SER A 185 -15.75 8.13 -6.87
C SER A 185 -16.34 6.94 -7.63
N GLN A 186 -17.47 7.14 -8.31
CA GLN A 186 -18.10 6.10 -9.11
C GLN A 186 -17.11 5.51 -10.13
N GLY A 187 -16.93 4.19 -10.06
CA GLY A 187 -16.09 3.42 -10.99
C GLY A 187 -14.60 3.32 -10.63
N LYS A 188 -14.13 3.91 -9.52
CA LYS A 188 -12.78 3.66 -9.01
C LYS A 188 -12.80 2.51 -8.01
N ALA A 189 -11.86 1.57 -8.14
CA ALA A 189 -11.65 0.50 -7.18
C ALA A 189 -10.25 0.62 -6.57
N ASN A 190 -10.16 0.42 -5.26
CA ASN A 190 -8.95 0.61 -4.45
C ASN A 190 -8.36 2.02 -4.58
N ASP A 191 -9.19 3.07 -4.49
CA ASP A 191 -8.69 4.45 -4.53
C ASP A 191 -7.86 4.72 -3.25
N PRO A 192 -6.56 5.04 -3.38
CA PRO A 192 -5.72 5.31 -2.22
C PRO A 192 -6.21 6.47 -1.35
N PHE A 193 -6.98 7.40 -1.92
CA PHE A 193 -7.45 8.59 -1.24
C PHE A 193 -8.80 8.39 -0.53
N GLY A 194 -9.38 7.19 -0.63
CA GLY A 194 -10.62 6.84 0.05
C GLY A 194 -11.89 7.15 -0.74
N GLY A 195 -11.78 7.43 -2.04
CA GLY A 195 -12.95 7.71 -2.87
C GLY A 195 -13.98 6.58 -2.87
N ASP A 196 -13.52 5.34 -2.93
CA ASP A 196 -14.38 4.15 -2.89
C ASP A 196 -14.55 3.57 -1.48
N PHE A 197 -14.15 4.29 -0.43
CA PHE A 197 -14.13 3.78 0.94
C PHE A 197 -15.50 3.26 1.43
N LEU A 198 -16.56 4.05 1.23
CA LEU A 198 -17.92 3.66 1.64
C LEU A 198 -18.43 2.47 0.81
N GLU A 199 -18.10 2.44 -0.48
CA GLU A 199 -18.45 1.33 -1.37
C GLU A 199 -17.73 0.03 -0.96
N GLN A 200 -16.45 0.11 -0.59
CA GLN A 200 -15.69 -1.04 -0.08
C GLN A 200 -16.33 -1.61 1.21
N ILE A 201 -16.79 -0.75 2.12
CA ILE A 201 -17.53 -1.19 3.31
C ILE A 201 -18.84 -1.87 2.90
N ALA A 202 -19.55 -1.29 1.95
CA ALA A 202 -20.84 -1.77 1.49
C ALA A 202 -20.78 -3.11 0.74
N LEU A 203 -19.74 -3.33 -0.08
CA LEU A 203 -19.50 -4.56 -0.84
C LEU A 203 -18.93 -5.70 0.02
N THR A 204 -18.44 -5.40 1.23
CA THR A 204 -17.93 -6.41 2.15
C THR A 204 -19.08 -7.28 2.68
N PRO A 205 -18.93 -8.62 2.70
CA PRO A 205 -19.96 -9.52 3.22
C PRO A 205 -20.44 -9.11 4.62
N GLU A 206 -21.76 -9.11 4.85
CA GLU A 206 -22.38 -8.51 6.03
C GLU A 206 -21.76 -8.97 7.36
N GLN A 207 -21.52 -10.27 7.53
CA GLN A 207 -20.90 -10.81 8.75
C GLN A 207 -19.50 -10.23 8.99
N THR A 208 -18.68 -10.18 7.93
CA THR A 208 -17.32 -9.62 7.97
C THR A 208 -17.36 -8.12 8.21
N ARG A 209 -18.26 -7.40 7.51
CA ARG A 209 -18.46 -5.96 7.64
C ARG A 209 -18.83 -5.61 9.08
N ASN A 210 -19.84 -6.26 9.65
CA ASN A 210 -20.32 -5.98 11.00
C ASN A 210 -19.25 -6.32 12.05
N ALA A 211 -18.49 -7.41 11.87
CA ALA A 211 -17.38 -7.75 12.75
C ALA A 211 -16.24 -6.72 12.70
N ARG A 212 -15.89 -6.22 11.50
CA ARG A 212 -14.90 -5.15 11.33
C ARG A 212 -15.39 -3.85 11.94
N LEU A 213 -16.61 -3.40 11.63
CA LEU A 213 -17.18 -2.16 12.17
C LEU A 213 -17.21 -2.16 13.70
N ARG A 214 -17.54 -3.29 14.35
CA ARG A 214 -17.46 -3.42 15.83
C ARG A 214 -16.05 -3.21 16.35
N ARG A 215 -15.04 -3.87 15.76
CA ARG A 215 -13.63 -3.68 16.15
C ARG A 215 -13.16 -2.24 15.93
N ILE A 216 -13.57 -1.63 14.83
CA ILE A 216 -13.27 -0.25 14.50
C ILE A 216 -13.89 0.67 15.55
N GLN A 217 -15.17 0.49 15.88
CA GLN A 217 -15.88 1.25 16.89
C GLN A 217 -15.18 1.15 18.27
N ASP A 218 -14.76 -0.05 18.68
CA ASP A 218 -14.07 -0.25 19.95
C ASP A 218 -12.75 0.53 20.03
N VAL A 219 -12.01 0.59 18.94
CA VAL A 219 -10.75 1.37 18.86
C VAL A 219 -11.03 2.86 18.73
N LEU A 220 -12.01 3.26 17.91
CA LEU A 220 -12.40 4.66 17.73
C LEU A 220 -12.85 5.31 19.03
N ARG A 221 -13.48 4.58 19.95
CA ARG A 221 -13.87 5.11 21.26
C ARG A 221 -12.70 5.62 22.10
N VAL A 222 -11.48 5.15 21.84
CA VAL A 222 -10.27 5.71 22.47
C VAL A 222 -10.00 7.13 21.98
N ALA A 223 -10.27 7.40 20.69
CA ALA A 223 -10.08 8.70 20.06
C ALA A 223 -11.30 9.62 20.17
N VAL A 224 -12.50 9.03 20.20
CA VAL A 224 -13.80 9.70 20.16
C VAL A 224 -14.70 9.06 21.23
N PRO A 225 -14.51 9.37 22.52
CA PRO A 225 -15.19 8.69 23.62
C PRO A 225 -16.72 8.76 23.56
N GLN A 226 -17.25 9.82 22.94
CA GLN A 226 -18.69 10.04 22.78
C GLN A 226 -19.31 9.11 21.73
N LEU A 227 -18.54 8.39 20.91
CA LEU A 227 -19.07 7.50 19.86
C LEU A 227 -19.66 6.22 20.48
N GLN A 228 -20.98 6.10 20.43
CA GLN A 228 -21.72 4.96 20.98
C GLN A 228 -21.89 3.85 19.95
N GLU A 229 -22.32 4.17 18.74
CA GLU A 229 -22.66 3.20 17.69
C GLU A 229 -22.13 3.68 16.34
N LEU A 230 -21.73 2.75 15.47
CA LEU A 230 -21.31 3.00 14.10
C LEU A 230 -22.00 2.03 13.15
N GLU A 231 -22.71 2.53 12.15
CA GLU A 231 -23.44 1.70 11.20
C GLU A 231 -23.41 2.22 9.76
N LEU A 232 -23.45 1.28 8.83
CA LEU A 232 -23.61 1.55 7.40
C LEU A 232 -25.10 1.52 7.06
N TYR A 233 -25.59 2.52 6.34
CA TYR A 233 -26.92 2.54 5.75
C TYR A 233 -26.85 2.90 4.26
N ARG A 234 -27.94 2.71 3.53
CA ARG A 234 -28.08 3.21 2.15
C ARG A 234 -29.16 4.27 2.10
N ASP A 235 -28.95 5.34 1.33
CA ASP A 235 -29.97 6.37 1.12
C ASP A 235 -31.07 5.88 0.16
N THR A 236 -32.01 6.77 -0.17
CA THR A 236 -33.12 6.47 -1.10
C THR A 236 -32.67 6.15 -2.52
N ARG A 237 -31.44 6.56 -2.91
CA ARG A 237 -30.83 6.27 -4.20
C ARG A 237 -29.97 5.00 -4.16
N GLY A 238 -29.85 4.37 -2.99
CA GLY A 238 -29.02 3.19 -2.77
C GLY A 238 -27.54 3.51 -2.53
N VAL A 239 -27.15 4.77 -2.40
CA VAL A 239 -25.77 5.19 -2.12
C VAL A 239 -25.40 4.81 -0.68
N PRO A 240 -24.25 4.15 -0.45
CA PRO A 240 -23.82 3.77 0.90
C PRO A 240 -23.31 4.97 1.69
N HIS A 241 -23.74 5.06 2.94
CA HIS A 241 -23.38 6.09 3.91
C HIS A 241 -23.02 5.45 5.26
N LEU A 242 -22.22 6.16 6.04
CA LEU A 242 -21.72 5.68 7.32
C LEU A 242 -22.06 6.70 8.41
N ARG A 243 -22.88 6.29 9.39
CA ARG A 243 -23.31 7.18 10.48
C ARG A 243 -22.89 6.67 11.84
N GLY A 244 -22.63 7.62 12.72
CA GLY A 244 -22.20 7.40 14.10
C GLY A 244 -23.21 8.02 15.04
N LYS A 245 -23.58 7.29 16.09
CA LYS A 245 -24.40 7.81 17.19
C LYS A 245 -23.48 8.36 18.27
N TYR A 246 -23.65 9.63 18.61
CA TYR A 246 -22.88 10.28 19.64
C TYR A 246 -23.67 10.44 20.94
N GLU A 247 -22.99 10.30 22.06
CA GLU A 247 -23.55 10.66 23.36
C GLU A 247 -23.96 12.13 23.34
N HIS A 248 -25.23 12.37 23.62
CA HIS A 248 -25.81 13.69 23.63
C HIS A 248 -26.69 13.82 24.87
N TRP A 249 -26.75 15.02 25.44
CA TRP A 249 -27.64 15.32 26.56
C TRP A 249 -29.14 15.18 26.21
N ARG A 250 -29.49 15.02 24.92
CA ARG A 250 -30.85 14.80 24.44
C ARG A 250 -31.08 13.30 24.22
N LYS A 251 -32.25 12.79 24.62
CA LYS A 251 -32.60 11.35 24.62
C LYS A 251 -32.45 10.66 23.25
N GLU A 252 -32.63 11.40 22.16
CA GLU A 252 -32.34 10.93 20.81
C GLU A 252 -30.96 11.48 20.43
N GLY A 253 -29.91 10.69 20.68
CA GLY A 253 -28.54 11.03 20.32
C GLY A 253 -28.46 11.52 18.88
N ALA A 254 -27.66 12.57 18.65
CA ALA A 254 -27.50 13.14 17.32
C ALA A 254 -26.70 12.14 16.47
N TRP A 255 -27.40 11.36 15.65
CA TRP A 255 -26.76 10.62 14.56
C TRP A 255 -26.07 11.63 13.65
N GLN A 256 -24.80 11.37 13.37
CA GLN A 256 -23.99 12.15 12.45
C GLN A 256 -23.57 11.25 11.31
N SER A 257 -23.68 11.73 10.08
CA SER A 257 -23.19 11.02 8.89
C SER A 257 -21.74 11.39 8.59
N GLU A 258 -21.11 10.70 7.65
CA GLU A 258 -19.69 10.86 7.33
C GLU A 258 -19.30 12.29 6.91
N ASP A 259 -20.24 13.05 6.33
CA ASP A 259 -20.08 14.46 5.98
C ASP A 259 -19.85 15.35 7.21
N GLN A 260 -20.33 14.92 8.39
CA GLN A 260 -20.23 15.64 9.65
C GLN A 260 -19.08 15.15 10.55
N PHE A 261 -18.48 14.00 10.24
CA PHE A 261 -17.35 13.49 11.03
C PHE A 261 -16.13 14.38 10.91
N SER A 262 -15.32 14.46 11.97
CA SER A 262 -14.03 15.15 11.90
C SER A 262 -13.08 14.48 10.91
N ASP A 263 -12.16 15.25 10.33
CA ASP A 263 -11.14 14.73 9.40
C ASP A 263 -10.32 13.60 10.03
N GLY A 264 -9.97 13.73 11.31
CA GLY A 264 -9.25 12.70 12.06
C GLY A 264 -10.07 11.42 12.23
N THR A 265 -11.38 11.54 12.50
CA THR A 265 -12.28 10.39 12.63
C THR A 265 -12.33 9.58 11.33
N LEU A 266 -12.56 10.24 10.19
CA LEU A 266 -12.61 9.56 8.88
C LEU A 266 -11.28 8.92 8.50
N ARG A 267 -10.16 9.60 8.75
CA ARG A 267 -8.83 9.06 8.49
C ARG A 267 -8.54 7.82 9.34
N LEU A 268 -8.84 7.87 10.64
CA LEU A 268 -8.65 6.75 11.54
C LEU A 268 -9.55 5.55 11.15
N MET A 269 -10.78 5.82 10.74
CA MET A 269 -11.70 4.81 10.22
C MET A 269 -11.16 4.11 8.97
N GLY A 270 -10.72 4.89 7.98
CA GLY A 270 -10.14 4.34 6.77
C GLY A 270 -8.85 3.56 7.02
N LEU A 271 -7.99 4.05 7.91
CA LEU A 271 -6.79 3.36 8.36
C LEU A 271 -7.13 2.00 8.98
N LEU A 272 -8.03 1.99 9.96
CA LEU A 272 -8.44 0.79 10.68
C LEU A 272 -9.09 -0.22 9.73
N TRP A 273 -9.94 0.24 8.82
CA TRP A 273 -10.60 -0.61 7.84
C TRP A 273 -9.57 -1.26 6.91
N ALA A 274 -8.67 -0.48 6.31
CA ALA A 274 -7.65 -0.99 5.41
C ALA A 274 -6.71 -1.98 6.10
N ALA A 275 -6.37 -1.74 7.36
CA ALA A 275 -5.53 -2.63 8.15
C ALA A 275 -6.20 -3.99 8.41
N LEU A 276 -7.53 -4.04 8.51
CA LEU A 276 -8.32 -5.26 8.64
C LEU A 276 -8.66 -5.92 7.29
N ASP A 277 -8.32 -5.29 6.17
CA ASP A 277 -8.78 -5.67 4.84
C ASP A 277 -7.68 -6.07 3.86
N GLY A 278 -7.43 -7.38 3.79
CA GLY A 278 -6.42 -8.01 2.93
C GLY A 278 -5.23 -8.58 3.70
N THR A 279 -4.34 -9.26 2.99
CA THR A 279 -3.16 -9.95 3.55
C THR A 279 -1.82 -9.44 3.01
N GLY A 280 -1.81 -8.77 1.86
CA GLY A 280 -0.61 -8.20 1.25
C GLY A 280 -0.10 -6.95 1.96
N PRO A 281 1.11 -6.45 1.64
CA PRO A 281 1.69 -5.28 2.32
C PRO A 281 0.76 -4.06 2.32
N LEU A 282 0.68 -3.35 3.45
CA LEU A 282 -0.04 -2.08 3.59
C LEU A 282 0.97 -0.94 3.71
N LEU A 283 0.92 0.00 2.78
CA LEU A 283 1.73 1.21 2.76
C LEU A 283 0.87 2.35 3.30
N LEU A 284 1.33 3.00 4.36
CA LEU A 284 0.64 4.07 5.04
C LEU A 284 1.48 5.34 4.98
N GLU A 285 0.92 6.38 4.40
CA GLU A 285 1.60 7.68 4.32
C GLU A 285 0.99 8.67 5.30
N GLU A 286 1.79 9.03 6.30
CA GLU A 286 1.47 9.96 7.38
C GLU A 286 0.09 9.65 8.02
N PRO A 287 -0.08 8.42 8.54
CA PRO A 287 -1.35 7.99 9.14
C PRO A 287 -1.76 8.84 10.36
N GLU A 288 -0.81 9.55 10.97
CA GLU A 288 -1.00 10.43 12.13
C GLU A 288 -1.67 11.78 11.81
N LEU A 289 -1.68 12.22 10.55
CA LEU A 289 -2.13 13.58 10.21
C LEU A 289 -3.57 13.80 10.67
N SER A 290 -3.85 14.98 11.23
CA SER A 290 -5.17 15.35 11.77
C SER A 290 -5.66 14.49 12.94
N LEU A 291 -4.82 13.63 13.53
CA LEU A 291 -5.12 12.89 14.76
C LEU A 291 -4.54 13.59 15.99
N HIS A 292 -5.22 13.43 17.12
CA HIS A 292 -4.72 13.89 18.41
C HIS A 292 -3.49 13.06 18.82
N PRO A 293 -2.43 13.67 19.43
CA PRO A 293 -1.20 12.96 19.80
C PRO A 293 -1.42 11.69 20.63
N ASP A 294 -2.37 11.70 21.56
CA ASP A 294 -2.69 10.52 22.38
C ASP A 294 -3.20 9.35 21.53
N VAL A 295 -3.95 9.64 20.45
CA VAL A 295 -4.42 8.61 19.50
C VAL A 295 -3.26 8.08 18.69
N VAL A 296 -2.35 8.95 18.25
CA VAL A 296 -1.16 8.58 17.48
C VAL A 296 -0.29 7.58 18.24
N ARG A 297 -0.16 7.74 19.57
CA ARG A 297 0.60 6.81 20.43
C ARG A 297 0.03 5.39 20.47
N PHE A 298 -1.25 5.20 20.17
CA PHE A 298 -1.85 3.86 20.13
C PHE A 298 -1.66 3.15 18.78
N ILE A 299 -1.29 3.87 17.73
CA ILE A 299 -1.18 3.32 16.36
C ILE A 299 -0.18 2.15 16.28
N PRO A 300 1.04 2.22 16.84
CA PRO A 300 1.99 1.11 16.78
C PRO A 300 1.46 -0.17 17.42
N GLN A 301 0.84 -0.06 18.60
CA GLN A 301 0.24 -1.20 19.29
C GLN A 301 -0.93 -1.81 18.49
N MET A 302 -1.71 -0.98 17.82
CA MET A 302 -2.76 -1.44 16.93
C MET A 302 -2.20 -2.22 15.75
N PHE A 303 -1.15 -1.73 15.09
CA PHE A 303 -0.48 -2.45 14.02
C PHE A 303 0.08 -3.78 14.49
N GLN A 304 0.66 -3.84 15.69
CA GLN A 304 1.11 -5.10 16.30
C GLN A 304 -0.05 -6.10 16.46
N ARG A 305 -1.21 -5.66 16.95
CA ARG A 305 -2.39 -6.53 17.09
C ARG A 305 -2.89 -7.03 15.73
N ILE A 306 -3.01 -6.14 14.76
CA ILE A 306 -3.43 -6.49 13.39
C ILE A 306 -2.48 -7.52 12.78
N GLN A 307 -1.18 -7.26 12.87
CA GLN A 307 -0.13 -8.16 12.36
C GLN A 307 -0.18 -9.55 13.01
N ARG A 308 -0.47 -9.65 14.33
CA ARG A 308 -0.64 -10.95 15.00
C ARG A 308 -1.81 -11.75 14.45
N HIS A 309 -2.88 -11.08 14.01
CA HIS A 309 -4.08 -11.73 13.49
C HIS A 309 -4.01 -12.02 11.98
N THR A 310 -3.44 -11.12 11.19
CA THR A 310 -3.46 -11.20 9.72
C THR A 310 -2.14 -11.64 9.11
N GLY A 311 -1.02 -11.50 9.84
CA GLY A 311 0.33 -11.70 9.33
C GLY A 311 0.80 -10.62 8.34
N ARG A 312 -0.02 -9.57 8.13
CA ARG A 312 0.19 -8.52 7.15
C ARG A 312 1.43 -7.68 7.44
N GLN A 313 2.19 -7.32 6.40
CA GLN A 313 3.28 -6.35 6.50
C GLN A 313 2.72 -4.92 6.47
N ILE A 314 3.25 -4.03 7.30
CA ILE A 314 2.84 -2.62 7.40
C ILE A 314 4.07 -1.74 7.26
N LEU A 315 4.12 -0.89 6.23
CA LEU A 315 5.19 0.07 5.99
C LEU A 315 4.63 1.47 6.17
N VAL A 316 5.19 2.26 7.09
CA VAL A 316 4.63 3.55 7.51
C VAL A 316 5.65 4.64 7.25
N SER A 317 5.30 5.67 6.49
CA SER A 317 6.06 6.92 6.51
C SER A 317 5.44 7.89 7.51
N THR A 318 6.30 8.52 8.32
CA THR A 318 5.87 9.43 9.38
C THR A 318 6.91 10.53 9.60
N HIS A 319 6.46 11.67 10.11
CA HIS A 319 7.31 12.70 10.69
C HIS A 319 6.97 12.94 12.18
N SER A 320 6.03 12.18 12.73
CA SER A 320 5.56 12.32 14.09
C SER A 320 6.47 11.63 15.08
N THR A 321 7.03 12.43 16.00
CA THR A 321 7.77 11.89 17.13
C THR A 321 6.88 11.16 18.13
N ASP A 322 5.58 11.49 18.22
CA ASP A 322 4.65 10.81 19.11
C ASP A 322 4.43 9.35 18.73
N LEU A 323 4.49 9.03 17.43
CA LEU A 323 4.37 7.66 16.95
C LEU A 323 5.56 6.79 17.41
N LEU A 324 6.74 7.40 17.56
CA LEU A 324 7.99 6.73 17.92
C LEU A 324 8.22 6.59 19.42
N ARG A 325 7.33 7.14 20.25
CA ARG A 325 7.42 7.05 21.71
C ARG A 325 6.90 5.73 22.27
N ASP A 326 6.32 4.87 21.44
CA ASP A 326 5.81 3.56 21.88
C ASP A 326 6.96 2.55 21.98
N ASP A 327 7.11 1.94 23.16
CA ASP A 327 8.12 0.91 23.43
C ASP A 327 7.90 -0.39 22.63
N GLY A 328 6.76 -0.50 21.91
CA GLY A 328 6.41 -1.63 21.06
C GLY A 328 7.02 -1.61 19.65
N ILE A 329 7.81 -0.58 19.33
CA ILE A 329 8.59 -0.48 18.09
C ILE A 329 9.98 -1.09 18.32
N GLY A 330 10.33 -2.12 17.56
CA GLY A 330 11.66 -2.72 17.60
C GLY A 330 12.74 -1.79 17.05
N LEU A 331 13.99 -1.93 17.49
CA LEU A 331 15.11 -1.11 16.99
C LEU A 331 15.42 -1.36 15.50
N ASP A 332 14.97 -2.50 14.97
CA ASP A 332 15.11 -2.94 13.59
C ASP A 332 13.84 -2.69 12.75
N GLU A 333 12.77 -2.17 13.35
CA GLU A 333 11.52 -1.73 12.69
C GLU A 333 11.57 -0.23 12.37
#